data_AF-D5EFB9-F1
#
_entry.id   AF-D5EFB9-F1
#
_cell.length_a   1.000
_cell.length_b   1.000
_cell.length_c   1.000
_cell.angle_alpha   90.00
_cell.angle_beta   90.00
_cell.angle_gamma   90.00
#
_symmetry.space_group_name_H-M   'P 1'
#
loop_
_entity.id
_entity.type
_entity.pdbx_description
1 polymer ?
#
loop_
_entity_poly.entity_id
_entity_poly.type
_entity_poly.pdbx_seq_one_letter_code
_entity_poly.pdbx_strand_id
1 'polypeptide(L)'
;MNEVDKLAAIVELLVSYHPSGLMILLGERPPLSAQQWASLVQSIQAVPDIERVDASVNIDGFFNQVAVGDSIISFIEKLGSWDVVVEAVQSFRRIFPSDWNLFVEHIRFVSNPLASRLHDSMLCRIASKYGVDAKTVTRRRKLVPVTIAREAIGGFQIALFGDF
;
A
#
# COMPACT_ATOMS: atom_id res chain seq x y z
N MET A 1 -11.98 -7.77 -10.37
CA MET A 1 -11.35 -7.37 -9.10
C MET A 1 -12.42 -6.81 -8.20
N ASN A 2 -12.63 -7.40 -7.02
CA ASN A 2 -13.62 -6.90 -6.05
C ASN A 2 -13.10 -5.61 -5.37
N GLU A 3 -13.92 -4.95 -4.55
CA GLU A 3 -13.54 -3.69 -3.88
C GLU A 3 -12.42 -3.87 -2.86
N VAL A 4 -12.39 -5.00 -2.15
CA VAL A 4 -11.32 -5.35 -1.21
C VAL A 4 -9.98 -5.46 -1.91
N ASP A 5 -9.92 -6.19 -3.03
CA ASP A 5 -8.72 -6.35 -3.83
C ASP A 5 -8.24 -5.00 -4.40
N LYS A 6 -9.19 -4.13 -4.80
CA LYS A 6 -8.89 -2.77 -5.27
C LYS A 6 -8.26 -1.92 -4.16
N LEU A 7 -8.88 -1.86 -2.98
CA LEU A 7 -8.35 -1.07 -1.87
C LEU A 7 -7.03 -1.64 -1.36
N ALA A 8 -6.89 -2.97 -1.29
CA ALA A 8 -5.64 -3.62 -0.94
C ALA A 8 -4.51 -3.25 -1.91
N ALA A 9 -4.79 -3.22 -3.21
CA ALA A 9 -3.84 -2.78 -4.23
C ALA A 9 -3.45 -1.30 -4.08
N ILE A 10 -4.39 -0.42 -3.70
CA ILE A 10 -4.12 1.01 -3.44
C ILE A 10 -3.21 1.18 -2.21
N VAL A 11 -3.50 0.48 -1.12
CA VAL A 11 -2.68 0.48 0.10
C VAL A 11 -1.27 -0.03 -0.22
N GLU A 12 -1.19 -1.13 -0.96
CA GLU A 12 0.06 -1.76 -1.40
C GLU A 12 0.90 -0.84 -2.29
N LEU A 13 0.26 -0.17 -3.25
CA LEU A 13 0.86 0.84 -4.12
C LEU A 13 1.47 1.98 -3.30
N LEU A 14 0.70 2.50 -2.34
CA LEU A 14 1.13 3.61 -1.49
C LEU A 14 2.39 3.25 -0.69
N VAL A 15 2.35 2.15 0.06
CA VAL A 15 3.45 1.80 0.98
C VAL A 15 4.71 1.30 0.27
N SER A 16 4.57 0.73 -0.93
CA SER A 16 5.70 0.19 -1.66
C SER A 16 6.45 1.24 -2.47
N TYR A 17 5.77 2.30 -2.92
CA TYR A 17 6.35 3.26 -3.87
C TYR A 17 6.38 4.70 -3.36
N HIS A 18 5.53 5.09 -2.40
CA HIS A 18 5.57 6.45 -1.87
C HIS A 18 6.56 6.53 -0.68
N PRO A 19 7.53 7.46 -0.67
CA PRO A 19 8.53 7.57 0.40
C PRO A 19 7.93 7.76 1.80
N SER A 20 6.74 8.36 1.88
CA SER A 20 5.99 8.57 3.13
C SER A 20 4.73 7.70 3.20
N GLY A 21 4.64 6.64 2.41
CA GLY A 21 3.44 5.81 2.30
C GLY A 21 2.95 5.25 3.63
N LEU A 22 3.87 4.77 4.48
CA LEU A 22 3.54 4.32 5.83
C LEU A 22 2.98 5.44 6.73
N MET A 23 3.52 6.67 6.63
CA MET A 23 3.05 7.80 7.43
C MET A 23 1.65 8.26 6.98
N ILE A 24 1.41 8.27 5.67
CA ILE A 24 0.08 8.58 5.10
C ILE A 24 -0.94 7.51 5.49
N LEU A 25 -0.54 6.23 5.44
CA LEU A 25 -1.40 5.11 5.83
C LEU A 25 -1.76 5.14 7.32
N LEU A 26 -0.89 5.68 8.16
CA LEU A 26 -1.11 5.88 9.60
C LEU A 26 -1.90 7.16 9.94
N GLY A 27 -2.18 8.02 8.96
CA GLY A 27 -2.81 9.33 9.18
C GLY A 27 -1.88 10.39 9.77
N GLU A 28 -0.57 10.13 9.81
CA GLU A 28 0.45 11.09 10.28
C GLU A 28 0.76 12.16 9.23
N ARG A 29 0.31 11.94 7.98
CA ARG A 29 0.38 12.87 6.86
C ARG A 29 -0.93 12.85 6.07
N PRO A 30 -1.28 13.96 5.39
CA PRO A 30 -2.50 14.02 4.60
C PRO A 30 -2.52 12.99 3.47
N PRO A 31 -3.72 12.55 3.02
CA PRO A 31 -3.86 11.68 1.86
C PRO A 31 -3.30 12.34 0.59
N LEU A 32 -2.91 11.52 -0.37
CA LEU A 32 -2.41 12.00 -1.66
C LEU A 32 -3.55 12.65 -2.48
N SER A 33 -3.24 13.76 -3.14
CA SER A 33 -4.11 14.35 -4.16
C SER A 33 -4.15 13.49 -5.43
N ALA A 34 -5.11 13.74 -6.32
CA ALA A 34 -5.22 13.01 -7.60
C ALA A 34 -3.92 13.09 -8.40
N GLN A 35 -3.32 14.27 -8.45
CA GLN A 35 -2.04 14.49 -9.13
C GLN A 35 -0.91 13.66 -8.52
N GLN A 36 -0.85 13.56 -7.19
CA GLN A 36 0.16 12.77 -6.51
C GLN A 36 -0.03 11.26 -6.72
N TRP A 37 -1.27 10.77 -6.74
CA TRP A 37 -1.59 9.39 -7.12
C TRP A 37 -1.18 9.10 -8.56
N ALA A 38 -1.50 10.00 -9.49
CA ALA A 38 -1.12 9.89 -10.89
C ALA A 38 0.41 9.81 -11.06
N SER A 39 1.16 10.70 -10.39
CA SER A 39 2.63 10.66 -10.39
C SER A 39 3.20 9.37 -9.80
N LEU A 40 2.58 8.85 -8.73
CA LEU A 40 3.01 7.59 -8.12
C LEU A 40 2.83 6.41 -9.08
N VAL A 41 1.68 6.30 -9.75
CA VAL A 41 1.43 5.26 -10.76
C VAL A 41 2.38 5.40 -11.94
N GLN A 42 2.62 6.62 -12.41
CA GLN A 42 3.55 6.88 -13.51
C GLN A 42 4.98 6.46 -13.17
N SER A 43 5.45 6.71 -11.94
CA SER A 43 6.80 6.34 -11.52
C SER A 43 7.09 4.83 -11.63
N ILE A 44 6.04 4.01 -11.58
CA ILE A 44 6.11 2.55 -11.72
C ILE A 44 6.09 2.14 -13.19
N GLN A 45 5.29 2.83 -14.00
CA GLN A 45 5.18 2.58 -15.45
C GLN A 45 6.39 3.10 -16.22
N ALA A 46 7.09 4.11 -15.71
CA ALA A 46 8.25 4.74 -16.33
C ALA A 46 9.56 3.95 -16.14
N VAL A 47 9.52 2.70 -15.65
CA VAL A 47 10.65 1.76 -15.75
C VAL A 47 10.79 1.39 -17.23
N PRO A 48 11.79 1.91 -17.98
CA PRO A 48 11.81 1.77 -19.42
C PRO A 48 12.27 0.36 -19.81
N ASP A 49 11.48 -0.31 -20.65
CA ASP A 49 12.07 -0.85 -21.87
C ASP A 49 12.62 0.35 -22.64
N ILE A 50 13.90 0.27 -22.98
CA ILE A 50 14.68 1.34 -23.60
C ILE A 50 14.03 1.68 -24.95
N GLU A 51 13.39 2.86 -25.05
CA GLU A 51 13.30 3.74 -26.24
C GLU A 51 12.01 4.57 -26.22
N ARG A 52 12.14 5.88 -26.01
CA ARG A 52 11.74 6.91 -27.00
C ARG A 52 11.89 8.31 -26.43
N VAL A 53 12.80 9.05 -27.06
CA VAL A 53 12.88 10.50 -27.03
C VAL A 53 11.85 11.01 -28.04
N ASP A 54 10.86 11.74 -27.59
CA ASP A 54 10.30 12.86 -28.36
C ASP A 54 9.70 13.89 -27.41
N ALA A 55 10.31 15.08 -27.42
CA ALA A 55 9.89 16.23 -26.66
C ALA A 55 8.66 16.88 -27.32
N SER A 56 7.49 16.35 -27.00
CA SER A 56 6.23 17.09 -27.04
C SER A 56 5.49 16.80 -25.75
N VAL A 57 4.84 17.81 -25.16
CA VAL A 57 4.01 17.60 -23.97
C VAL A 57 2.90 16.64 -24.41
N ASN A 58 3.00 15.37 -24.01
CA ASN A 58 1.99 14.35 -24.29
C ASN A 58 0.78 14.63 -23.40
N ILE A 59 -0.02 15.61 -23.83
CA ILE A 59 -1.20 16.11 -23.13
C ILE A 59 -2.21 14.97 -22.91
N ASP A 60 -2.36 14.06 -23.88
CA ASP A 60 -3.25 12.91 -23.78
C ASP A 60 -2.77 11.88 -22.73
N GLY A 61 -1.46 11.65 -22.65
CA GLY A 61 -0.84 10.85 -21.60
C GLY A 61 -1.03 11.46 -20.21
N PHE A 62 -0.91 12.78 -20.10
CA PHE A 62 -1.15 13.51 -18.85
C PHE A 62 -2.62 13.44 -18.42
N PHE A 63 -3.58 13.62 -19.33
CA PHE A 63 -5.01 13.50 -19.02
C PHE A 63 -5.41 12.08 -18.61
N ASN A 64 -4.85 11.05 -19.27
CA ASN A 64 -5.07 9.67 -18.87
C ASN A 64 -4.50 9.38 -17.46
N GLN A 65 -3.38 10.00 -17.09
CA GLN A 65 -2.79 9.85 -15.75
C GLN A 65 -3.61 10.55 -14.67
N VAL A 66 -4.04 11.78 -14.93
CA VAL A 66 -4.95 12.51 -14.03
C VAL A 66 -6.24 11.72 -13.82
N ALA A 67 -6.80 11.13 -14.90
CA ALA A 67 -7.96 10.26 -14.81
C ALA A 67 -7.74 9.02 -13.91
N VAL A 68 -6.53 8.46 -13.87
CA VAL A 68 -6.19 7.37 -12.94
C VAL A 68 -6.20 7.86 -11.49
N GLY A 69 -5.58 9.02 -11.22
CA GLY A 69 -5.58 9.64 -9.90
C GLY A 69 -7.00 9.96 -9.41
N ASP A 70 -7.81 10.57 -10.27
CA ASP A 70 -9.21 10.89 -9.98
C ASP A 70 -10.05 9.62 -9.78
N SER A 71 -9.76 8.54 -10.51
CA SER A 71 -10.43 7.26 -10.33
C SER A 71 -10.11 6.64 -8.96
N ILE A 72 -8.88 6.78 -8.47
CA ILE A 72 -8.48 6.33 -7.12
C ILE A 72 -9.20 7.15 -6.06
N ILE A 73 -9.19 8.49 -6.18
CA ILE A 73 -9.91 9.37 -5.23
C ILE A 73 -11.40 9.06 -5.22
N SER A 74 -12.03 9.00 -6.40
CA SER A 74 -13.45 8.69 -6.53
C SER A 74 -13.82 7.33 -5.93
N PHE A 75 -12.92 6.35 -6.00
CA PHE A 75 -13.12 5.06 -5.35
C PHE A 75 -13.02 5.17 -3.82
N ILE A 76 -12.03 5.88 -3.28
CA ILE A 76 -11.88 6.11 -1.84
C ILE A 76 -13.07 6.90 -1.29
N GLU A 77 -13.53 7.94 -1.98
CA GLU A 77 -14.70 8.75 -1.58
C GLU A 77 -15.99 7.93 -1.55
N LYS A 78 -16.17 6.97 -2.47
CA LYS A 78 -17.30 6.02 -2.43
C LYS A 78 -17.31 5.14 -1.19
N LEU A 79 -16.15 4.92 -0.56
CA LEU A 79 -16.02 4.16 0.67
C LEU A 79 -16.20 5.03 1.94
N GLY A 80 -16.36 6.35 1.79
CA GLY A 80 -16.57 7.29 2.89
C GLY A 80 -15.51 8.38 2.93
N SER A 81 -14.26 8.00 3.20
CA SER A 81 -13.08 8.86 3.09
C SER A 81 -11.80 8.04 3.28
N TRP A 82 -10.63 8.67 3.14
CA TRP A 82 -9.36 8.03 3.51
C TRP A 82 -9.25 7.75 5.01
N ASP A 83 -10.00 8.46 5.85
CA ASP A 83 -9.94 8.28 7.31
C ASP A 83 -10.41 6.88 7.72
N VAL A 84 -11.36 6.29 6.99
CA VAL A 84 -11.79 4.90 7.19
C VAL A 84 -10.62 3.92 7.00
N VAL A 85 -9.73 4.19 6.05
CA VAL A 85 -8.52 3.39 5.84
C VAL A 85 -7.54 3.60 7.00
N VAL A 86 -7.37 4.83 7.47
CA VAL A 86 -6.50 5.14 8.62
C VAL A 86 -7.00 4.44 9.89
N GLU A 87 -8.30 4.50 10.17
CA GLU A 87 -8.91 3.82 11.32
C GLU A 87 -8.71 2.30 11.25
N ALA A 88 -8.93 1.70 10.08
CA ALA A 88 -8.67 0.29 9.84
C ALA A 88 -7.20 -0.09 10.08
N VAL A 89 -6.26 0.73 9.61
CA VAL A 89 -4.81 0.51 9.85
C VAL A 89 -4.48 0.59 11.33
N GLN A 90 -5.02 1.56 12.05
CA GLN A 90 -4.78 1.74 13.48
C GLN A 90 -5.37 0.59 14.30
N SER A 91 -6.56 0.12 13.94
CA SER A 91 -7.21 -1.04 14.54
C SER A 91 -6.42 -2.33 14.26
N PHE A 92 -6.06 -2.59 13.00
CA PHE A 92 -5.19 -3.71 12.62
C PHE A 92 -3.88 -3.71 13.41
N ARG A 93 -3.21 -2.54 13.52
CA ARG A 93 -1.96 -2.39 14.30
C ARG A 93 -2.16 -2.73 15.78
N ARG A 94 -3.33 -2.41 16.35
CA ARG A 94 -3.67 -2.72 17.75
C ARG A 94 -3.94 -4.20 17.96
N ILE A 95 -4.66 -4.84 17.03
CA ILE A 95 -5.08 -6.24 17.14
C ILE A 95 -3.95 -7.21 16.74
N PHE A 96 -3.20 -6.89 15.69
CA PHE A 96 -2.15 -7.73 15.12
C PHE A 96 -0.77 -7.03 15.10
N PRO A 97 -0.22 -6.62 16.26
CA PRO A 97 1.00 -5.82 16.32
C PRO A 97 2.23 -6.54 15.74
N SER A 98 2.33 -7.86 15.88
CA SER A 98 3.43 -8.65 15.31
C SER A 98 3.40 -8.66 13.78
N ASP A 99 2.24 -8.87 13.18
CA ASP A 99 2.11 -8.88 11.71
C ASP A 99 2.28 -7.46 11.14
N TRP A 100 1.82 -6.43 11.86
CA TRP A 100 2.09 -5.04 11.52
C TRP A 100 3.60 -4.71 11.51
N ASN A 101 4.33 -5.09 12.58
CA ASN A 101 5.76 -4.81 12.66
C ASN A 101 6.55 -5.56 11.57
N LEU A 102 6.19 -6.82 11.30
CA LEU A 102 6.76 -7.60 10.20
C LEU A 102 6.51 -6.91 8.86
N PHE A 103 5.29 -6.42 8.61
CA PHE A 103 4.93 -5.70 7.40
C PHE A 103 5.75 -4.40 7.22
N VAL A 104 5.87 -3.59 8.28
CA VAL A 104 6.67 -2.35 8.27
C VAL A 104 8.14 -2.65 8.01
N GLU A 105 8.72 -3.65 8.66
CA GLU A 105 10.12 -4.05 8.43
C GLU A 105 10.33 -4.54 7.00
N HIS A 106 9.41 -5.35 6.48
CA HIS A 106 9.49 -5.82 5.10
C HIS A 106 9.46 -4.65 4.11
N ILE A 107 8.56 -3.68 4.29
CA ILE A 107 8.48 -2.50 3.41
C ILE A 107 9.78 -1.70 3.46
N ARG A 108 10.33 -1.48 4.66
CA ARG A 108 11.56 -0.67 4.84
C ARG A 108 12.81 -1.32 4.26
N PHE A 109 12.95 -2.65 4.40
CA PHE A 109 14.22 -3.33 4.14
C PHE A 109 14.23 -4.22 2.90
N VAL A 110 13.06 -4.63 2.40
CA VAL A 110 12.95 -5.60 1.28
C VAL A 110 12.34 -4.94 0.05
N SER A 111 11.37 -4.05 0.20
CA SER A 111 10.69 -3.40 -0.94
C SER A 111 11.43 -2.18 -1.52
N ASN A 112 12.60 -1.80 -0.98
CA ASN A 112 13.39 -0.69 -1.52
C ASN A 112 14.22 -1.15 -2.74
N PRO A 113 13.94 -0.69 -3.97
CA PRO A 113 14.64 -1.12 -5.19
C PRO A 113 16.15 -0.84 -5.18
N LEU A 114 16.61 0.10 -4.34
CA LEU A 114 18.03 0.47 -4.21
C LEU A 114 18.82 -0.50 -3.31
N ALA A 115 18.17 -1.39 -2.57
CA ALA A 115 18.83 -2.33 -1.64
C ALA A 115 19.22 -3.68 -2.30
N SER A 116 19.32 -3.74 -3.63
CA SER A 116 19.23 -4.96 -4.46
C SER A 116 20.32 -6.03 -4.26
N ARG A 117 21.37 -5.78 -3.48
CA ARG A 117 22.40 -6.80 -3.19
C ARG A 117 22.18 -7.57 -1.88
N LEU A 118 21.17 -7.21 -1.08
CA LEU A 118 20.94 -7.78 0.25
C LEU A 118 19.51 -8.34 0.46
N HIS A 119 18.68 -8.41 -0.59
CA HIS A 119 17.25 -8.76 -0.42
C HIS A 119 17.03 -10.15 0.22
N ASP A 120 17.74 -11.18 -0.25
CA ASP A 120 17.63 -12.53 0.34
C ASP A 120 18.16 -12.58 1.78
N SER A 121 19.19 -11.79 2.10
CA SER A 121 19.73 -11.73 3.46
C SER A 121 18.79 -10.97 4.40
N MET A 122 18.14 -9.90 3.94
CA MET A 122 17.18 -9.13 4.75
C MET A 122 15.89 -9.89 4.99
N LEU A 123 15.35 -10.57 3.98
CA LEU A 123 14.16 -11.41 4.15
C LEU A 123 14.44 -12.55 5.15
N CYS A 124 15.61 -13.21 5.05
CA CYS A 124 16.05 -14.20 6.02
C CYS A 124 16.23 -13.62 7.44
N ARG A 125 16.75 -12.39 7.56
CA ARG A 125 16.89 -11.71 8.88
C ARG A 125 15.54 -11.42 9.52
N ILE A 126 14.57 -10.94 8.75
CA ILE A 126 13.19 -10.74 9.23
C ILE A 126 12.59 -12.09 9.63
N ALA A 127 12.73 -13.12 8.78
CA ALA A 127 12.24 -14.47 9.05
C ALA A 127 12.78 -15.00 10.39
N SER A 128 14.11 -14.93 10.61
CA SER A 128 14.75 -15.33 11.86
C SER A 128 14.28 -14.50 13.06
N LYS A 129 14.12 -13.18 12.91
CA LYS A 129 13.66 -12.29 13.99
C LYS A 129 12.25 -12.63 14.48
N TYR A 130 11.37 -13.04 13.57
CA TYR A 130 9.98 -13.40 13.88
C TYR A 130 9.78 -14.91 14.06
N GLY A 131 10.84 -15.72 14.01
CA GLY A 131 10.78 -17.18 14.20
C GLY A 131 9.97 -17.91 13.13
N VAL A 132 9.93 -17.39 11.90
CA VAL A 132 9.16 -17.95 10.78
C VAL A 132 10.07 -18.16 9.56
N ASP A 133 9.61 -18.91 8.56
CA ASP A 133 10.32 -19.02 7.29
C ASP A 133 10.06 -17.81 6.36
N ALA A 134 10.95 -17.60 5.39
CA ALA A 134 10.84 -16.49 4.44
C ALA A 134 9.51 -16.51 3.64
N LYS A 135 9.00 -17.71 3.32
CA LYS A 135 7.71 -17.89 2.64
C LYS A 135 6.56 -17.35 3.49
N THR A 136 6.59 -17.59 4.79
CA THR A 136 5.61 -17.10 5.76
C THR A 136 5.70 -15.59 5.91
N VAL A 137 6.91 -15.01 5.89
CA VAL A 137 7.06 -13.54 5.88
C VAL A 137 6.37 -12.95 4.65
N THR A 138 6.67 -13.44 3.44
CA THR A 138 6.04 -12.96 2.20
C THR A 138 4.52 -13.14 2.22
N ARG A 139 4.04 -14.29 2.71
CA ARG A 139 2.60 -14.57 2.85
C ARG A 139 1.93 -13.58 3.80
N ARG A 140 2.45 -13.43 5.02
CA ARG A 140 1.90 -12.51 6.03
C ARG A 140 1.91 -11.07 5.54
N ARG A 141 3.00 -10.64 4.90
CA ARG A 141 3.10 -9.31 4.29
C ARG A 141 1.98 -9.04 3.29
N LYS A 142 1.69 -9.99 2.39
CA LYS A 142 0.61 -9.87 1.40
C LYS A 142 -0.78 -9.85 2.03
N LEU A 143 -0.95 -10.45 3.20
CA LEU A 143 -2.24 -10.46 3.90
C LEU A 143 -2.56 -9.12 4.55
N VAL A 144 -1.56 -8.33 4.98
CA VAL A 144 -1.80 -7.08 5.71
C VAL A 144 -2.65 -6.08 4.92
N PRO A 145 -2.32 -5.70 3.66
CA PRO A 145 -3.17 -4.79 2.88
C PRO A 145 -4.58 -5.33 2.66
N VAL A 146 -4.73 -6.65 2.49
CA VAL A 146 -6.03 -7.30 2.30
C VAL A 146 -6.88 -7.24 3.56
N THR A 147 -6.29 -7.49 4.73
CA THR A 147 -7.01 -7.41 6.01
C THR A 147 -7.44 -5.98 6.31
N ILE A 148 -6.56 -5.00 6.09
CA ILE A 148 -6.89 -3.56 6.22
C ILE A 148 -8.04 -3.20 5.26
N ALA A 149 -7.99 -3.65 4.01
CA ALA A 149 -9.04 -3.36 3.04
C ALA A 149 -10.40 -3.98 3.44
N ARG A 150 -10.39 -5.22 3.95
CA ARG A 150 -11.60 -5.86 4.49
C ARG A 150 -12.15 -5.11 5.69
N GLU A 151 -11.27 -4.64 6.56
CA GLU A 151 -11.63 -3.86 7.73
C GLU A 151 -12.25 -2.52 7.35
N ALA A 152 -11.66 -1.81 6.40
CA ALA A 152 -12.16 -0.52 5.94
C ALA A 152 -13.51 -0.64 5.21
N ILE A 153 -13.70 -1.68 4.37
CA ILE A 153 -14.92 -1.83 3.57
C ILE A 153 -16.04 -2.51 4.36
N GLY A 154 -15.71 -3.55 5.11
CA GLY A 154 -16.71 -4.31 5.87
C GLY A 154 -17.06 -3.68 7.21
N GLY A 155 -16.22 -2.77 7.71
CA GLY A 155 -16.04 -2.58 9.14
C GLY A 155 -15.49 -3.88 9.73
N PHE A 156 -14.39 -3.85 10.50
CA PHE A 156 -14.17 -4.99 11.39
C PHE A 156 -15.44 -5.14 12.22
N GLN A 157 -16.14 -6.26 12.07
CA GLN A 157 -16.51 -7.25 13.08
C GLN A 157 -16.22 -6.93 14.58
N ILE A 158 -16.22 -5.67 15.01
CA ILE A 158 -16.43 -5.21 16.38
C ILE A 158 -17.92 -5.36 16.74
N ALA A 159 -18.76 -5.72 15.77
CA ALA A 159 -20.04 -6.40 15.96
C ALA A 159 -19.94 -7.94 16.14
N LEU A 160 -18.78 -8.59 15.97
CA LEU A 160 -18.61 -10.03 16.32
C LEU A 160 -18.18 -10.27 17.77
N PHE A 161 -17.76 -9.22 18.47
CA PHE A 161 -17.57 -9.23 19.94
C PHE A 161 -18.37 -8.09 20.60
N GLY A 162 -19.50 -7.71 20.00
CA GLY A 162 -20.55 -7.03 20.76
C GLY A 162 -21.11 -8.02 21.78
N ASP A 163 -21.11 -7.59 23.05
CA ASP A 163 -21.45 -8.31 24.29
C ASP A 163 -20.30 -9.16 24.89
N PHE A 164 -19.58 -8.61 25.88
CA PHE A 164 -19.89 -8.73 27.33
C PHE A 164 -19.14 -7.67 28.14
#